data_AF-U6DB68-F1
#
_entry.id   AF-U6DB68-F1
#
_cell.length_a   1.000
_cell.length_b   1.000
_cell.length_c   1.000
_cell.angle_alpha   90.00
_cell.angle_beta   90.00
_cell.angle_gamma   90.00
#
_symmetry.space_group_name_H-M   'P 1'
#
loop_
_entity.id
_entity.type
_entity.pdbx_description
1 polymer ?
#
loop_
_entity_poly.entity_id
_entity_poly.type
_entity_poly.pdbx_seq_one_letter_code
_entity_poly.pdbx_strand_id
1 'polypeptide(L)'
;MTPWLGLVVLLGSWSLGDWGAEACTCSPSHPQDAFCNSDIVIRAKVVGKKLVKEGPFGTLVYTIKQMKMYRGFTKMPHVQYIHTEASESLCGLKLEVNKYQYLLTGRVYD
;
A
#
# COMPACT_ATOMS: atom_id res chain seq x y z
N MET A 1 34.85 -9.71 42.38
CA MET A 1 34.46 -8.83 41.26
C MET A 1 33.55 -9.64 40.36
N THR A 2 32.35 -9.15 40.09
CA THR A 2 31.08 -9.90 40.13
C THR A 2 30.72 -10.63 38.82
N PRO A 3 30.67 -11.97 38.79
CA PRO A 3 30.25 -12.75 37.61
C PRO A 3 28.77 -12.55 37.23
N TRP A 4 27.98 -11.92 38.11
CA TRP A 4 26.58 -11.59 37.88
C TRP A 4 26.37 -10.48 36.84
N LEU A 5 27.34 -9.57 36.65
CA LEU A 5 27.19 -8.48 35.67
C LEU A 5 27.16 -9.00 34.23
N GLY A 6 27.97 -10.00 33.90
CA GLY A 6 27.98 -10.59 32.54
C GLY A 6 26.67 -11.32 32.22
N LEU A 7 26.06 -11.94 33.23
CA LEU A 7 24.80 -12.68 33.08
C LEU A 7 23.60 -11.73 32.89
N VAL A 8 23.62 -10.56 33.55
CA VAL A 8 22.63 -9.49 33.34
C VAL A 8 22.73 -8.88 31.93
N VAL A 9 23.96 -8.69 31.40
CA VAL A 9 24.17 -8.16 30.04
C VAL A 9 23.69 -9.16 28.96
N LEU A 10 23.93 -10.45 29.16
CA LEU A 10 23.47 -11.51 28.26
C LEU A 10 21.93 -11.64 28.26
N LEU A 11 21.30 -11.62 29.44
CA LEU A 11 19.83 -11.64 29.55
C LEU A 11 19.19 -10.37 29.00
N GLY A 12 19.81 -9.20 29.18
CA GLY A 12 19.32 -7.92 28.64
C GLY A 12 19.35 -7.85 27.11
N SER A 13 20.30 -8.55 26.46
CA SER A 13 20.38 -8.59 25.00
C SER A 13 19.31 -9.47 24.36
N TRP A 14 18.78 -10.48 25.07
CA TRP A 14 17.68 -11.32 24.55
C TRP A 14 16.33 -10.60 24.57
N SER A 15 16.11 -9.67 25.50
CA SER A 15 14.85 -8.91 25.60
C SER A 15 14.70 -7.76 24.59
N LEU A 16 15.76 -7.41 23.86
CA LEU A 16 15.75 -6.34 22.84
C LEU A 16 15.55 -6.85 21.41
N GLY A 17 15.47 -8.17 21.21
CA GLY A 17 15.42 -8.80 19.88
C GLY A 17 14.04 -8.77 19.20
N ASP A 18 12.97 -8.39 19.92
CA ASP A 18 11.59 -8.61 19.46
C ASP A 18 10.80 -7.32 19.17
N TRP A 19 11.47 -6.16 19.14
CA TRP A 19 10.87 -4.92 18.66
C TRP A 19 10.97 -4.87 17.14
N GLY A 20 10.38 -5.87 16.48
CA GLY A 20 10.14 -5.83 15.05
C GLY A 20 9.23 -4.64 14.76
N ALA A 21 9.72 -3.66 14.01
CA ALA A 21 8.84 -2.70 13.37
C ALA A 21 8.00 -3.49 12.37
N GLU A 22 6.79 -3.86 12.78
CA GLU A 22 5.73 -4.27 11.86
C GLU A 22 5.66 -3.21 10.76
N ALA A 23 5.79 -3.62 9.51
CA ALA A 23 5.74 -2.71 8.37
C ALA A 23 4.29 -2.24 8.15
N CYS A 24 3.87 -2.03 6.90
CA CYS A 24 2.46 -1.74 6.65
C CYS A 24 1.56 -2.93 7.04
N THR A 25 0.63 -2.69 7.98
CA THR A 25 -0.42 -3.64 8.36
C THR A 25 -1.79 -3.01 8.11
N CYS A 26 -2.74 -3.80 7.62
CA CYS A 26 -4.09 -3.34 7.28
C CYS A 26 -5.12 -4.15 8.07
N SER A 27 -6.08 -3.47 8.70
CA SER A 27 -7.24 -4.11 9.30
C SER A 27 -8.33 -4.31 8.23
N PRO A 28 -8.78 -5.55 7.96
CA PRO A 28 -9.79 -5.81 6.93
C PRO A 28 -11.13 -5.16 7.31
N SER A 29 -11.72 -4.42 6.38
CA SER A 29 -13.05 -3.80 6.53
C SER A 29 -14.09 -4.47 5.63
N HIS A 30 -15.36 -4.37 6.00
CA HIS A 30 -16.45 -4.91 5.19
C HIS A 30 -16.49 -4.19 3.83
N PRO A 31 -16.71 -4.90 2.70
CA PRO A 31 -16.65 -4.29 1.36
C PRO A 31 -17.61 -3.12 1.15
N GLN A 32 -18.78 -3.13 1.82
CA GLN A 32 -19.73 -2.03 1.75
C GLN A 32 -19.17 -0.77 2.42
N ASP A 33 -18.44 -0.91 3.52
CA ASP A 33 -17.80 0.22 4.20
C ASP A 33 -16.62 0.74 3.38
N ALA A 34 -15.82 -0.15 2.78
CA ALA A 34 -14.76 0.24 1.85
C ALA A 34 -15.30 0.99 0.62
N PHE A 35 -16.46 0.61 0.11
CA PHE A 35 -17.16 1.32 -0.96
C PHE A 35 -17.67 2.70 -0.49
N CYS A 36 -18.19 2.79 0.74
CA CYS A 36 -18.73 4.03 1.29
C CYS A 36 -17.65 5.04 1.68
N ASN A 37 -16.49 4.57 2.13
CA ASN A 37 -15.39 5.40 2.63
C ASN A 37 -14.36 5.78 1.55
N SER A 38 -14.53 5.30 0.31
CA SER A 38 -13.67 5.65 -0.82
C SER A 38 -14.26 6.79 -1.65
N ASP A 39 -13.38 7.56 -2.29
CA ASP A 39 -13.78 8.62 -3.21
C ASP A 39 -14.10 8.05 -4.59
N ILE A 40 -13.31 7.07 -5.01
CA ILE A 40 -13.42 6.43 -6.31
C ILE A 40 -13.53 4.92 -6.12
N VAL A 41 -14.46 4.32 -6.87
CA VAL A 41 -14.56 2.87 -7.04
C VAL A 41 -14.70 2.56 -8.53
N ILE A 42 -13.74 1.85 -9.09
CA ILE A 42 -13.65 1.55 -10.52
C ILE A 42 -13.29 0.09 -10.79
N ARG A 43 -13.80 -0.45 -11.89
CA ARG A 43 -13.26 -1.65 -12.53
C ARG A 43 -12.30 -1.22 -13.62
N ALA A 44 -11.05 -1.65 -13.53
CA ALA A 44 -10.00 -1.26 -14.47
C ALA A 44 -9.03 -2.40 -14.77
N LYS A 45 -8.36 -2.30 -15.91
CA LYS A 45 -7.24 -3.19 -16.29
C LYS A 45 -5.94 -2.41 -16.25
N VAL A 46 -4.89 -3.00 -15.66
CA VAL A 46 -3.56 -2.38 -15.61
C VAL A 46 -2.85 -2.61 -16.93
N VAL A 47 -2.45 -1.53 -17.59
CA VAL A 47 -1.80 -1.53 -18.91
C VAL A 47 -0.29 -1.40 -18.77
N GLY A 48 0.18 -0.65 -17.77
CA GLY A 48 1.60 -0.43 -17.55
C GLY A 48 1.92 -0.03 -16.10
N LYS A 49 3.20 -0.08 -15.77
CA LYS A 49 3.75 0.41 -14.51
C LYS A 49 5.01 1.23 -14.80
N LYS A 50 5.18 2.35 -14.10
CA LYS A 50 6.34 3.24 -14.22
C LYS A 50 6.79 3.67 -12.83
N LEU A 51 8.10 3.59 -12.58
CA LEU A 51 8.70 4.21 -11.39
C LEU A 51 8.92 5.70 -11.71
N VAL A 52 8.34 6.60 -10.92
CA VAL A 52 8.41 8.05 -11.18
C VAL A 52 9.49 8.72 -10.34
N LYS A 53 9.73 8.25 -9.12
CA LYS A 53 10.81 8.74 -8.25
C LYS A 53 11.78 7.61 -7.96
N GLU A 54 13.04 7.82 -8.30
CA GLU A 54 14.14 6.90 -7.97
C GLU A 54 14.70 7.29 -6.59
N GLY A 55 14.65 6.35 -5.64
CA GLY A 55 15.11 6.55 -4.26
C GLY A 55 14.57 5.48 -3.30
N PRO A 56 15.00 5.47 -2.02
CA PRO A 56 14.50 4.54 -1.02
C PRO A 56 12.99 4.67 -0.75
N PHE A 57 12.41 5.84 -1.06
CA PHE A 57 10.98 6.14 -1.02
C PHE A 57 10.44 6.38 -2.44
N GLY A 58 10.66 5.41 -3.32
CA GLY A 58 10.21 5.52 -4.71
C GLY A 58 8.69 5.48 -4.81
N THR A 59 8.11 6.36 -5.64
CA THR A 59 6.69 6.32 -5.98
C THR A 59 6.48 5.56 -7.28
N LEU A 60 5.59 4.58 -7.25
CA LEU A 60 5.17 3.78 -8.39
C LEU A 60 3.85 4.31 -8.94
N VAL A 61 3.78 4.43 -10.27
CA VAL A 61 2.58 4.86 -10.98
C VAL A 61 2.12 3.76 -11.93
N TYR A 62 0.88 3.33 -11.78
CA TYR A 62 0.23 2.40 -12.69
C TYR A 62 -0.61 3.15 -13.71
N THR A 63 -0.41 2.83 -14.99
CA THR A 63 -1.30 3.27 -16.06
C THR A 63 -2.42 2.25 -16.18
N ILE A 64 -3.66 2.72 -16.03
CA ILE A 64 -4.84 1.86 -16.06
C ILE A 64 -5.79 2.26 -17.18
N LYS A 65 -6.50 1.27 -17.72
CA LYS A 65 -7.65 1.48 -18.59
C LYS A 65 -8.91 1.29 -17.75
N GLN A 66 -9.56 2.39 -17.40
CA GLN A 66 -10.86 2.39 -16.74
C GLN A 66 -11.90 1.72 -17.65
N MET A 67 -12.60 0.72 -17.14
CA MET A 67 -13.67 0.03 -17.87
C MET A 67 -15.05 0.47 -17.40
N LYS A 68 -15.24 0.53 -16.07
CA LYS A 68 -16.49 0.97 -15.46
C LYS A 68 -16.21 1.72 -14.17
N MET A 69 -16.96 2.80 -13.94
CA MET A 69 -16.97 3.50 -12.67
C MET A 69 -18.26 3.16 -11.92
N TYR A 70 -18.12 2.97 -10.61
CA TYR A 70 -19.23 2.73 -9.70
C TYR A 70 -19.44 3.90 -8.74
N ARG A 71 -18.36 4.63 -8.40
CA ARG A 71 -18.38 5.81 -7.53
C ARG A 71 -17.26 6.77 -7.91
N GLY A 72 -17.47 8.06 -7.70
CA GLY A 72 -16.47 9.11 -7.95
C GLY A 72 -16.70 9.98 -9.18
N PHE A 73 -17.87 9.87 -9.84
CA PHE A 73 -18.20 10.60 -11.07
C PHE A 73 -18.03 12.12 -10.97
N THR A 74 -18.32 12.70 -9.80
CA THR A 74 -18.22 14.14 -9.55
C THR A 74 -16.80 14.58 -9.17
N LYS A 75 -16.07 13.77 -8.40
CA LYS A 75 -14.72 14.10 -7.94
C LYS A 75 -13.68 13.94 -9.04
N MET A 76 -13.72 12.81 -9.75
CA MET A 76 -12.79 12.53 -10.85
C MET A 76 -13.51 11.68 -11.90
N PRO A 77 -13.98 12.28 -13.01
CA PRO A 77 -14.82 11.57 -13.98
C PRO A 77 -14.05 10.48 -14.75
N HIS A 78 -12.73 10.62 -14.88
CA HIS A 78 -11.89 9.65 -15.57
C HIS A 78 -10.52 9.49 -14.89
N VAL A 79 -10.15 8.24 -14.61
CA VAL A 79 -8.88 7.88 -13.94
C VAL A 79 -7.96 7.19 -14.95
N GLN A 80 -6.79 7.79 -15.18
CA GLN A 80 -5.75 7.22 -16.06
C GLN A 80 -4.56 6.65 -15.28
N TYR A 81 -4.24 7.26 -14.14
CA TYR A 81 -3.04 6.95 -13.36
C TYR A 81 -3.40 6.68 -11.90
N ILE A 82 -2.74 5.69 -11.31
CA ILE A 82 -2.84 5.37 -9.88
C ILE A 82 -1.45 5.48 -9.29
N HIS A 83 -1.34 6.28 -8.23
CA HIS A 83 -0.11 6.48 -7.48
C HIS A 83 -0.09 5.56 -6.26
N THR A 84 1.04 4.89 -6.02
CA THR A 84 1.28 4.10 -4.82
C THR A 84 2.76 4.11 -4.48
N GLU A 85 3.12 3.70 -3.28
CA GLU A 85 4.52 3.53 -2.90
C GLU A 85 5.13 2.31 -3.60
N ALA A 86 6.42 2.36 -3.90
CA ALA A 86 7.12 1.25 -4.54
C ALA A 86 7.43 0.10 -3.57
N SER A 87 7.55 0.40 -2.27
CA SER A 87 7.81 -0.59 -1.24
C SER A 87 6.52 -1.04 -0.55
N GLU A 88 6.35 -2.36 -0.40
CA GLU A 88 5.24 -2.93 0.37
C GLU A 88 5.29 -2.55 1.84
N SER A 89 6.50 -2.34 2.39
CA SER A 89 6.66 -1.91 3.77
C SER A 89 6.02 -0.54 4.05
N LEU A 90 5.83 0.28 3.02
CA LEU A 90 5.19 1.60 3.06
C LEU A 90 3.76 1.56 2.47
N CYS A 91 3.10 0.41 2.51
CA CYS A 91 1.75 0.20 1.95
C CYS A 91 1.70 0.30 0.41
N GLY A 92 2.81 -0.01 -0.26
CA GLY A 92 2.88 -0.10 -1.72
C GLY A 92 2.01 -1.21 -2.27
N LEU A 93 1.16 -0.88 -3.24
CA LEU A 93 0.26 -1.81 -3.90
C LEU A 93 0.96 -2.53 -5.06
N LYS A 94 0.96 -3.87 -5.05
CA LYS A 94 1.44 -4.68 -6.17
C LYS A 94 0.29 -5.09 -7.09
N LEU A 95 0.30 -4.58 -8.32
CA LEU A 95 -0.65 -4.99 -9.36
C LEU A 95 0.07 -5.67 -10.52
N GLU A 96 -0.58 -6.67 -11.11
CA GLU A 96 -0.04 -7.37 -12.27
C GLU A 96 -0.48 -6.70 -13.57
N VAL A 97 0.49 -6.42 -14.44
CA VAL A 97 0.25 -5.77 -15.73
C VAL A 97 -0.35 -6.77 -16.73
N ASN A 98 -1.38 -6.35 -17.46
CA ASN A 98 -2.03 -7.08 -18.55
C ASN A 98 -2.70 -8.43 -18.25
N LYS A 99 -2.65 -8.93 -17.00
CA LYS A 99 -3.28 -10.20 -16.62
C LYS A 99 -4.76 -10.08 -16.28
N TYR A 100 -5.09 -9.37 -15.20
CA TYR A 100 -6.45 -9.38 -14.63
C TYR A 100 -7.17 -8.04 -14.77
N GLN A 101 -8.48 -8.08 -14.56
CA GLN A 101 -9.29 -6.90 -14.30
C GLN A 101 -9.48 -6.79 -12.78
N TYR A 102 -9.22 -5.61 -12.24
CA TYR A 102 -9.28 -5.36 -10.80
C TYR A 102 -10.48 -4.46 -10.48
N LEU A 103 -11.08 -4.69 -9.31
CA LEU A 103 -11.93 -3.73 -8.63
C LEU A 103 -11.01 -2.90 -7.73
N LEU A 104 -10.88 -1.62 -8.03
CA LEU A 104 -9.98 -0.70 -7.34
C LEU A 104 -10.79 0.33 -6.58
N THR A 105 -10.42 0.55 -5.32
CA THR A 105 -10.93 1.62 -4.46
C THR A 105 -9.79 2.57 -4.13
N GLY A 106 -10.08 3.84 -3.95
CA GLY A 106 -9.05 4.83 -3.66
C GLY A 106 -9.60 6.16 -3.17
N ARG A 107 -8.68 7.01 -2.73
CA ARG A 107 -8.94 8.40 -2.36
C ARG A 107 -8.36 9.32 -3.43
N VAL A 108 -8.96 10.50 -3.57
CA VAL A 108 -8.43 11.57 -4.42
C VAL A 108 -7.78 12.58 -3.49
N TYR A 109 -6.51 12.88 -3.76
CA TYR A 109 -5.78 13.96 -3.08
C TYR A 109 -5.50 15.04 -4.13
N ASP A 110 -5.75 16.30 -3.74
CA ASP A 110 -5.42 17.48 -4.55
C ASP A 110 -3.93 17.85 -4.45
#